data_AF-A0A2V5XUS2-F1
#
_entry.id   AF-A0A2V5XUS2-F1
#
_cell.length_a   1.000
_cell.length_b   1.000
_cell.length_c   1.000
_cell.angle_alpha   90.00
_cell.angle_beta   90.00
_cell.angle_gamma   90.00
#
_symmetry.space_group_name_H-M   'P 1'
#
loop_
_entity.id
_entity.type
_entity.pdbx_description
1 polymer ?
#
loop_
_entity_poly.entity_id
_entity_poly.type
_entity_poly.pdbx_seq_one_letter_code
_entity_poly.pdbx_strand_id
1 'polypeptide(L)'
;MTGRLFAGDQPAAQDELTTLKRDYADVLALQGTSKDEILAIARILRANPKVAIDQTAASGEYCLNSGLGTMVHFATQPERTPEDVVYEFDASGLIAAGLDTSRLQRLPERGRMTPGVWYFLPKGQQDPHHAHAMPGPTIAIAVNIK
;
A
#
# COMPACT_ATOMS: atom_id res chain seq x y z
N MET A 1 -21.37 -27.41 50.64
CA MET A 1 -21.47 -26.46 49.52
C MET A 1 -20.39 -25.40 49.73
N THR A 2 -19.35 -25.41 48.91
CA THR A 2 -18.39 -24.30 48.84
C THR A 2 -17.93 -24.24 47.40
N GLY A 3 -18.45 -23.23 46.70
CA GLY A 3 -18.13 -22.95 45.31
C GLY A 3 -16.67 -22.54 45.19
N ARG A 4 -16.00 -23.08 44.16
CA ARG A 4 -14.68 -22.65 43.73
C ARG A 4 -14.84 -22.17 42.29
N LEU A 5 -15.03 -20.87 42.14
CA LEU A 5 -14.83 -20.17 40.86
C LEU A 5 -13.33 -20.24 40.58
N PHE A 6 -12.94 -21.07 39.61
CA PHE A 6 -11.60 -21.04 39.08
C PHE A 6 -11.53 -19.92 38.04
N ALA A 7 -10.82 -18.85 38.41
CA ALA A 7 -10.24 -17.90 37.50
C ALA A 7 -9.25 -18.64 36.59
N GLY A 8 -9.61 -18.82 35.32
CA GLY A 8 -8.81 -19.58 34.34
C GLY A 8 -8.40 -18.80 33.09
N ASP A 9 -8.91 -17.58 32.87
CA ASP A 9 -8.78 -16.91 31.56
C ASP A 9 -7.83 -15.69 31.52
N GLN A 10 -7.15 -15.37 32.62
CA GLN A 10 -6.45 -14.07 32.78
C GLN A 10 -5.04 -13.95 32.15
N PRO A 11 -4.16 -14.99 32.14
CA PRO A 11 -2.79 -14.82 31.65
C PRO A 11 -2.69 -14.67 30.12
N ALA A 12 -3.47 -15.46 29.37
CA ALA A 12 -3.43 -15.45 27.91
C ALA A 12 -4.04 -14.17 27.32
N ALA A 13 -5.14 -13.67 27.91
CA ALA A 13 -5.79 -12.44 27.48
C ALA A 13 -4.93 -11.18 27.73
N GLN A 14 -4.15 -11.17 28.82
CA GLN A 14 -3.21 -10.06 29.13
C GLN A 14 -2.05 -10.01 28.12
N ASP A 15 -1.57 -11.18 27.70
CA ASP A 15 -0.49 -11.33 26.72
C ASP A 15 -0.95 -10.94 25.30
N GLU A 16 -2.17 -11.34 24.93
CA GLU A 16 -2.81 -10.96 23.66
C GLU A 16 -3.06 -9.45 23.56
N LEU A 17 -3.59 -8.82 24.62
CA LEU A 17 -3.81 -7.36 24.65
C LEU A 17 -2.49 -6.59 24.56
N THR A 18 -1.42 -7.10 25.18
CA THR A 18 -0.10 -6.47 25.13
C THR A 18 0.48 -6.56 23.72
N THR A 19 0.36 -7.73 23.09
CA THR A 19 0.76 -7.95 21.69
C THR A 19 -0.01 -7.03 20.75
N LEU A 20 -1.34 -6.96 20.87
CA LEU A 20 -2.17 -6.10 20.04
C LEU A 20 -1.78 -4.62 20.19
N LYS A 21 -1.55 -4.14 21.41
CA LYS A 21 -1.13 -2.75 21.64
C LYS A 21 0.22 -2.44 21.03
N ARG A 22 1.15 -3.40 21.04
CA ARG A 22 2.47 -3.26 20.41
C ARG A 22 2.35 -3.23 18.89
N ASP A 23 1.66 -4.21 18.31
CA ASP A 23 1.58 -4.39 16.86
C ASP A 23 0.76 -3.27 16.18
N TYR A 24 -0.16 -2.63 16.92
CA TYR A 24 -0.96 -1.50 16.45
C TYR A 24 -0.54 -0.16 17.07
N ALA A 25 0.65 -0.05 17.68
CA ALA A 25 1.07 1.13 18.43
C ALA A 25 0.93 2.43 17.61
N ASP A 26 1.39 2.42 16.36
CA ASP A 26 1.31 3.59 15.46
C ASP A 26 -0.15 3.96 15.14
N VAL A 27 -1.01 2.97 14.87
CA VAL A 27 -2.44 3.19 14.61
C VAL A 27 -3.15 3.73 15.86
N LEU A 28 -2.81 3.22 17.05
CA LEU A 28 -3.38 3.64 18.32
C LEU A 28 -2.94 5.06 18.72
N ALA A 29 -1.78 5.52 18.24
CA ALA A 29 -1.29 6.87 18.47
C ALA A 29 -2.01 7.93 17.63
N LEU A 30 -2.65 7.56 16.51
CA LEU A 30 -3.38 8.50 15.65
C LEU A 30 -4.58 9.13 16.35
N GLN A 31 -4.84 10.41 16.06
CA GLN A 31 -5.96 11.19 16.58
C GLN A 31 -6.59 12.05 15.47
N GLY A 32 -7.86 12.42 15.65
CA GLY A 32 -8.57 13.26 14.68
C GLY A 32 -8.64 12.64 13.28
N THR A 33 -8.41 13.45 12.26
CA THR A 33 -8.58 13.06 10.84
C THR A 33 -7.73 11.86 10.44
N SER A 34 -6.46 11.77 10.86
CA SER A 34 -5.59 10.66 10.47
C SER A 34 -6.08 9.31 11.00
N LYS A 35 -6.66 9.30 12.21
CA LYS A 35 -7.34 8.13 12.76
C LYS A 35 -8.56 7.75 11.92
N ASP A 36 -9.38 8.73 11.56
CA ASP A 36 -10.60 8.48 10.79
C ASP A 36 -10.29 7.94 9.38
N GLU A 37 -9.22 8.41 8.74
CA GLU A 37 -8.73 7.90 7.46
C GLU A 37 -8.28 6.44 7.54
N ILE A 38 -7.42 6.09 8.51
CA ILE A 38 -6.99 4.70 8.70
C ILE A 38 -8.16 3.78 9.02
N LEU A 39 -9.14 4.23 9.80
CA LEU A 39 -10.36 3.47 10.07
C LEU A 39 -11.23 3.27 8.83
N ALA A 40 -11.30 4.25 7.92
CA ALA A 40 -12.00 4.11 6.65
C ALA A 40 -11.33 3.05 5.77
N ILE A 41 -10.00 3.10 5.64
CA ILE A 41 -9.22 2.09 4.90
C ILE A 41 -9.43 0.70 5.50
N ALA A 42 -9.33 0.54 6.83
CA ALA A 42 -9.55 -0.73 7.50
C ALA A 42 -10.96 -1.31 7.22
N ARG A 43 -11.99 -0.47 7.18
CA ARG A 43 -13.36 -0.89 6.84
C ARG A 43 -13.47 -1.37 5.39
N ILE A 44 -12.81 -0.71 4.45
CA ILE A 44 -12.75 -1.13 3.04
C ILE A 44 -12.06 -2.50 2.93
N LEU A 45 -10.88 -2.65 3.54
CA LEU A 45 -10.13 -3.90 3.53
C LEU A 45 -10.91 -5.05 4.16
N ARG A 46 -11.63 -4.80 5.26
CA ARG A 46 -12.51 -5.80 5.87
C ARG A 46 -13.67 -6.21 4.95
N ALA A 47 -14.24 -5.27 4.22
CA ALA A 47 -15.36 -5.53 3.31
C ALA A 47 -14.92 -6.22 2.00
N ASN A 48 -13.71 -5.92 1.52
CA ASN A 48 -13.15 -6.49 0.30
C ASN A 48 -11.65 -6.76 0.45
N PRO A 49 -11.24 -7.84 1.13
CA PRO A 49 -9.83 -8.09 1.43
C PRO A 49 -8.96 -8.35 0.18
N LYS A 50 -9.58 -8.68 -0.96
CA LYS A 50 -8.87 -8.95 -2.22
C LYS A 50 -8.18 -7.74 -2.82
N VAL A 51 -8.49 -6.53 -2.36
CA VAL A 51 -7.81 -5.30 -2.81
C VAL A 51 -6.45 -5.12 -2.15
N ALA A 52 -6.17 -5.81 -1.04
CA ALA A 52 -4.84 -5.88 -0.47
C ALA A 52 -4.08 -7.05 -1.11
N ILE A 53 -2.94 -6.75 -1.72
CA ILE A 53 -2.08 -7.71 -2.40
C ILE A 53 -0.72 -7.68 -1.71
N ASP A 54 -0.26 -8.84 -1.27
CA ASP A 54 1.08 -9.02 -0.73
C ASP A 54 2.08 -9.15 -1.89
N GLN A 55 2.88 -8.11 -2.09
CA GLN A 55 3.96 -8.08 -3.09
C GLN A 55 5.33 -8.15 -2.41
N THR A 56 5.40 -8.47 -1.12
CA THR A 56 6.64 -8.34 -0.33
C THR A 56 7.77 -9.22 -0.85
N ALA A 57 7.47 -10.40 -1.39
CA ALA A 57 8.46 -11.28 -1.99
C ALA A 57 9.00 -10.75 -3.33
N ALA A 58 8.18 -10.05 -4.11
CA ALA A 58 8.56 -9.53 -5.43
C ALA A 58 9.19 -8.14 -5.34
N SER A 59 8.58 -7.26 -4.53
CA SER A 59 8.94 -5.84 -4.46
C SER A 59 9.27 -5.31 -3.09
N GLY A 60 8.97 -6.04 -2.01
CA GLY A 60 9.11 -5.53 -0.66
C GLY A 60 8.02 -4.53 -0.28
N GLU A 61 6.88 -4.56 -0.99
CA GLU A 61 5.78 -3.63 -0.83
C GLU A 61 4.45 -4.35 -0.58
N TYR A 62 3.50 -3.62 -0.01
CA TYR A 62 2.08 -3.97 -0.06
C TYR A 62 1.40 -3.17 -1.16
N CYS A 63 0.50 -3.79 -1.92
CA CYS A 63 -0.28 -3.11 -2.94
C CYS A 63 -1.76 -3.02 -2.52
N LEU A 64 -2.30 -1.81 -2.57
CA LEU A 64 -3.73 -1.53 -2.48
C LEU A 64 -4.25 -1.30 -3.90
N ASN A 65 -4.94 -2.30 -4.45
CA ASN A 65 -5.55 -2.25 -5.77
C ASN A 65 -7.04 -1.89 -5.65
N SER A 66 -7.33 -0.60 -5.79
CA SER A 66 -8.70 -0.07 -5.69
C SER A 66 -9.63 -0.50 -6.85
N GLY A 67 -9.11 -1.24 -7.83
CA GLY A 67 -9.81 -1.58 -9.06
C GLY A 67 -9.64 -0.50 -10.13
N LEU A 68 -10.09 -0.80 -11.35
CA LEU A 68 -10.04 0.11 -12.50
C LEU A 68 -8.62 0.63 -12.85
N GLY A 69 -7.59 -0.16 -12.54
CA GLY A 69 -6.21 0.17 -12.89
C GLY A 69 -5.57 1.24 -12.02
N THR A 70 -6.13 1.55 -10.84
CA THR A 70 -5.49 2.44 -9.85
C THR A 70 -4.99 1.63 -8.67
N MET A 71 -3.68 1.73 -8.42
CA MET A 71 -2.98 0.99 -7.38
C MET A 71 -2.07 1.92 -6.58
N VAL A 72 -1.89 1.58 -5.31
CA VAL A 72 -0.95 2.26 -4.42
C VAL A 72 -0.07 1.22 -3.77
N HIS A 73 1.24 1.37 -3.92
CA HIS A 73 2.23 0.56 -3.23
C HIS A 73 2.75 1.27 -2.01
N PHE A 74 2.92 0.52 -0.92
CA PHE A 74 3.51 0.97 0.33
C PHE A 74 4.73 0.13 0.63
N ALA A 75 5.90 0.77 0.74
CA ALA A 75 7.14 0.08 1.11
C ALA A 75 7.01 -0.52 2.53
N THR A 76 7.47 -1.76 2.71
CA THR A 76 7.56 -2.39 4.04
C THR A 76 8.68 -1.80 4.90
N GLN A 77 9.67 -1.19 4.26
CA GLN A 77 10.82 -0.54 4.88
C GLN A 77 10.99 0.85 4.24
N PRO A 78 10.05 1.78 4.51
CA PRO A 78 10.06 3.09 3.89
C PRO A 78 11.42 3.78 4.10
N GLU A 79 12.04 3.64 5.27
CA GLU A 79 13.35 4.21 5.60
C GLU A 79 14.48 3.86 4.60
N ARG A 80 14.36 2.79 3.82
CA ARG A 80 15.39 2.28 2.88
C ARG A 80 15.16 2.64 1.42
N THR A 81 14.09 3.37 1.09
CA THR A 81 13.74 3.73 -0.28
C THR A 81 13.31 5.20 -0.37
N PRO A 82 13.49 5.87 -1.53
CA PRO A 82 12.78 7.12 -1.83
C PRO A 82 11.34 6.89 -2.31
N GLU A 83 10.97 5.64 -2.60
CA GLU A 83 9.64 5.21 -3.06
C GLU A 83 8.81 4.71 -1.88
N ASP A 84 8.59 5.55 -0.85
CA ASP A 84 7.82 5.15 0.34
C ASP A 84 6.39 4.77 -0.04
N VAL A 85 5.81 5.58 -0.93
CA VAL A 85 4.51 5.34 -1.56
C VAL A 85 4.65 5.51 -3.06
N VAL A 86 4.14 4.56 -3.84
CA VAL A 86 4.06 4.67 -5.31
C VAL A 86 2.61 4.59 -5.74
N TYR A 87 2.16 5.59 -6.48
CA TYR A 87 0.85 5.57 -7.12
C TYR A 87 1.02 5.14 -8.57
N GLU A 88 0.21 4.19 -9.00
CA GLU A 88 0.12 3.73 -10.39
C GLU A 88 -1.30 3.89 -10.90
N PHE A 89 -1.43 4.38 -12.13
CA PHE A 89 -2.72 4.64 -12.78
C PHE A 89 -2.72 4.11 -14.22
N ASP A 90 -3.82 3.50 -14.64
CA ASP A 90 -4.11 3.29 -16.06
C ASP A 90 -4.18 4.64 -16.78
N ALA A 91 -3.26 4.84 -17.70
CA ALA A 91 -3.12 6.08 -18.46
C ALA A 91 -4.01 6.11 -19.70
N SER A 92 -4.74 5.03 -20.02
CA SER A 92 -5.53 4.90 -21.26
C SER A 92 -6.48 6.08 -21.48
N GLY A 93 -7.25 6.45 -20.45
CA GLY A 93 -8.18 7.58 -20.51
C GLY A 93 -7.48 8.93 -20.65
N LEU A 94 -6.34 9.12 -19.98
CA LEU A 94 -5.56 10.36 -20.05
C LEU A 94 -4.92 10.53 -21.43
N ILE A 95 -4.39 9.46 -22.01
CA ILE A 95 -3.84 9.45 -23.38
C ILE A 95 -4.95 9.79 -24.38
N ALA A 96 -6.13 9.19 -24.24
CA ALA A 96 -7.29 9.52 -25.08
C ALA A 96 -7.71 10.99 -24.94
N ALA A 97 -7.51 11.59 -23.76
CA ALA A 97 -7.75 13.01 -23.48
C ALA A 97 -6.60 13.94 -23.90
N GLY A 98 -5.51 13.42 -24.49
CA GLY A 98 -4.40 14.22 -25.02
C GLY A 98 -3.14 14.28 -24.16
N LEU A 99 -2.97 13.39 -23.17
CA LEU A 99 -1.70 13.24 -22.47
C LEU A 99 -0.60 12.82 -23.45
N ASP A 100 0.39 13.70 -23.65
CA ASP A 100 1.58 13.41 -24.44
C ASP A 100 2.62 12.64 -23.60
N THR A 101 2.64 11.32 -23.77
CA THR A 101 3.53 10.43 -23.02
C THR A 101 5.00 10.58 -23.38
N SER A 102 5.34 11.23 -24.50
CA SER A 102 6.73 11.51 -24.87
C SER A 102 7.39 12.54 -23.94
N ARG A 103 6.58 13.30 -23.20
CA ARG A 103 7.02 14.29 -22.21
C ARG A 103 7.25 13.71 -20.82
N LEU A 104 6.90 12.44 -20.60
CA LEU A 104 7.09 11.74 -19.35
C LEU A 104 8.39 10.93 -19.38
N GLN A 105 9.03 10.79 -18.22
CA GLN A 105 10.19 9.92 -18.10
C GLN A 105 9.76 8.45 -18.22
N ARG A 106 10.62 7.58 -18.73
CA ARG A 106 10.37 6.13 -18.68
C ARG A 106 10.43 5.65 -17.24
N LEU A 107 9.48 4.83 -16.83
CA LEU A 107 9.49 4.19 -15.52
C LEU A 107 10.82 3.42 -15.36
N PRO A 108 11.67 3.80 -14.38
CA PRO A 108 12.95 3.13 -14.17
C PRO A 108 12.75 1.83 -13.39
N GLU A 109 13.85 1.13 -13.14
CA GLU A 109 13.87 0.03 -12.16
C GLU A 109 13.45 0.54 -10.77
N ARG A 110 12.89 -0.36 -9.96
CA ARG A 110 12.47 -0.08 -8.58
C ARG A 110 13.59 0.56 -7.75
N GLY A 111 13.23 1.51 -6.90
CA GLY A 111 14.15 2.27 -6.05
C GLY A 111 14.92 3.36 -6.79
N ARG A 112 14.61 3.65 -8.05
CA ARG A 112 15.27 4.68 -8.88
C ARG A 112 14.32 5.78 -9.35
N MET A 113 13.05 5.75 -8.96
CA MET A 113 12.15 6.87 -9.19
C MET A 113 12.61 8.07 -8.36
N THR A 114 12.55 9.26 -8.96
CA THR A 114 12.68 10.51 -8.23
C THR A 114 11.30 10.91 -7.70
N PRO A 115 11.13 11.15 -6.38
CA PRO A 115 9.86 11.56 -5.81
C PRO A 115 9.31 12.83 -6.48
N GLY A 116 7.99 12.86 -6.73
CA GLY A 116 7.32 13.98 -7.40
C GLY A 116 7.44 13.99 -8.93
N VAL A 117 8.23 13.10 -9.53
CA VAL A 117 8.34 12.98 -10.99
C VAL A 117 7.33 11.96 -11.51
N TRP A 118 6.64 12.33 -12.59
CA TRP A 118 5.75 11.43 -13.32
C TRP A 118 6.52 10.59 -14.32
N TYR A 119 6.28 9.29 -14.24
CA TYR A 119 6.87 8.27 -15.10
C TYR A 119 5.79 7.58 -15.94
N PHE A 120 6.22 7.02 -17.08
CA PHE A 120 5.36 6.31 -18.01
C PHE A 120 5.92 4.92 -18.33
N LEU A 121 5.06 3.91 -18.20
CA LEU A 121 5.27 2.53 -18.60
C LEU A 121 4.35 2.19 -19.77
N PRO A 122 4.89 1.87 -20.97
CA PRO A 122 4.08 1.41 -22.08
C PRO A 122 3.31 0.13 -21.78
N LYS A 123 2.14 0.00 -22.43
CA LYS A 123 1.37 -1.24 -22.42
C LYS A 123 2.25 -2.44 -22.77
N GLY A 124 2.11 -3.51 -21.99
CA GLY A 124 2.80 -4.78 -22.23
C GLY A 124 4.27 -4.80 -21.79
N GLN A 125 4.82 -3.71 -21.25
CA GLN A 125 6.12 -3.74 -20.59
C GLN A 125 6.00 -4.24 -19.15
N GLN A 126 7.08 -4.88 -18.67
CA GLN A 126 7.18 -5.38 -17.31
C GLN A 126 7.19 -4.22 -16.32
N ASP A 127 6.36 -4.33 -15.31
CA ASP A 127 6.29 -3.38 -14.21
C ASP A 127 7.29 -3.73 -13.09
N PRO A 128 8.07 -2.75 -12.60
CA PRO A 128 9.10 -2.98 -11.58
C PRO A 128 8.55 -3.30 -10.18
N HIS A 129 7.27 -3.00 -9.90
CA HIS A 129 6.59 -3.27 -8.63
C HIS A 129 5.78 -4.58 -8.67
N HIS A 130 5.38 -5.04 -9.86
CA HIS A 130 4.59 -6.25 -10.02
C HIS A 130 5.33 -7.44 -10.63
N ALA A 131 6.52 -7.23 -11.21
CA ALA A 131 7.31 -8.23 -11.92
C ALA A 131 6.59 -8.93 -13.10
N HIS A 132 5.44 -8.41 -13.54
CA HIS A 132 4.70 -8.84 -14.73
C HIS A 132 4.34 -7.66 -15.61
N ALA A 133 3.90 -7.93 -16.84
CA ALA A 133 3.47 -6.89 -17.75
C ALA A 133 2.12 -6.27 -17.35
N MET A 134 1.99 -4.96 -17.48
CA MET A 134 0.71 -4.28 -17.24
C MET A 134 -0.24 -4.43 -18.44
N PRO A 135 -1.55 -4.66 -18.20
CA PRO A 135 -2.53 -4.85 -19.27
C PRO A 135 -2.80 -3.57 -20.07
N GLY A 136 -2.55 -2.41 -19.45
CA GLY A 136 -2.69 -1.08 -20.04
C GLY A 136 -1.39 -0.28 -19.95
N PRO A 137 -1.32 0.89 -20.62
CA PRO A 137 -0.30 1.88 -20.35
C PRO A 137 -0.45 2.42 -18.93
N THR A 138 0.64 2.56 -18.19
CA THR A 138 0.62 3.02 -16.79
C THR A 138 1.39 4.32 -16.66
N ILE A 139 0.89 5.26 -15.85
CA ILE A 139 1.70 6.33 -15.29
C ILE A 139 1.92 6.10 -13.81
N ALA A 140 3.10 6.46 -13.31
CA ALA A 140 3.44 6.29 -11.91
C ALA A 140 4.13 7.52 -11.34
N ILE A 141 3.96 7.72 -10.02
CA ILE A 141 4.65 8.75 -9.25
C ILE A 141 4.99 8.21 -7.87
N ALA A 142 6.22 8.49 -7.43
CA ALA A 142 6.69 8.16 -6.09
C ALA A 142 6.52 9.37 -5.15
N VAL A 143 6.20 9.09 -3.89
CA VAL A 143 6.18 10.04 -2.78
C VAL A 143 7.15 9.56 -1.72
N ASN A 144 8.00 10.47 -1.27
CA ASN A 144 8.87 10.27 -0.12
C ASN A 144 8.26 11.05 1.05
N ILE A 145 8.04 10.39 2.19
CA ILE A 145 7.35 10.94 3.36
C ILE A 145 8.32 11.43 4.45
N LYS A 146 9.62 11.50 4.14
CA LYS A 146 10.69 11.97 5.04
C LYS A 146 11.04 13.43 4.79
#